data_AF-A0A9X0FBG3-F1
#
_entry.id   AF-A0A9X0FBG3-F1
#
_cell.length_a   1.000
_cell.length_b   1.000
_cell.length_c   1.000
_cell.angle_alpha   90.00
_cell.angle_beta   90.00
_cell.angle_gamma   90.00
#
_symmetry.space_group_name_H-M   'P 1'
#
loop_
_entity.id
_entity.type
_entity.pdbx_description
1 polymer ?
#
loop_
_entity_poly.entity_id
_entity_poly.type
_entity_poly.pdbx_seq_one_letter_code
_entity_poly.pdbx_strand_id
1 'polypeptide(L)'
;MIIMNNYSKTGTYIILEPSGYSVVEKNKVKLVRQGVGGFSEDGQVVGIYVKDNKLFFFYNGKSFETSIEDLICTNSYVSKLKRCFSVTIGGQNICNIVYEPFIDPGMIYYDADPEEFDVLLYLSELLKNEDSIKRFMNGMEMIKKQNKG
;
A
#
# COMPACT_ATOMS: atom_id res chain seq x y z
N MET A 1 -17.65 0.00 0.41
CA MET A 1 -16.69 0.42 -0.62
C MET A 1 -15.49 1.06 0.06
N ILE A 2 -14.27 0.67 -0.32
CA ILE A 2 -13.02 1.32 0.09
C ILE A 2 -12.29 1.80 -1.16
N ILE A 3 -11.69 2.99 -1.12
CA ILE A 3 -11.03 3.58 -2.29
C ILE A 3 -9.58 3.85 -1.96
N MET A 4 -8.67 3.18 -2.66
CA MET A 4 -7.22 3.37 -2.51
C MET A 4 -6.64 4.06 -3.73
N ASN A 5 -5.65 4.93 -3.52
CA ASN A 5 -4.76 5.32 -4.62
C ASN A 5 -4.12 4.07 -5.20
N ASN A 6 -4.08 3.97 -6.53
CA ASN A 6 -3.24 3.01 -7.21
C ASN A 6 -1.86 3.64 -7.44
N TYR A 7 -0.88 3.23 -6.63
CA TYR A 7 0.51 3.69 -6.70
C TYR A 7 1.17 3.21 -8.00
N SER A 8 0.98 1.94 -8.36
CA SER A 8 1.56 1.32 -9.55
C SER A 8 0.96 1.82 -10.87
N LYS A 9 -0.22 2.47 -10.87
CA LYS A 9 -0.86 2.99 -12.07
C LYS A 9 -1.51 4.34 -11.82
N THR A 10 -0.76 5.40 -12.11
CA THR A 10 -1.23 6.79 -12.02
C THR A 10 -2.51 6.98 -12.84
N GLY A 11 -3.34 7.95 -12.41
CA GLY A 11 -4.65 8.16 -13.04
C GLY A 11 -5.70 7.09 -12.74
N THR A 12 -5.44 6.10 -11.86
CA THR A 12 -6.45 5.09 -11.46
C THR A 12 -6.63 4.96 -9.94
N TYR A 13 -7.75 4.38 -9.53
CA TYR A 13 -8.05 3.94 -8.16
C TYR A 13 -8.17 2.42 -8.10
N ILE A 14 -7.87 1.86 -6.94
CA ILE A 14 -8.28 0.49 -6.56
C ILE A 14 -9.52 0.63 -5.67
N ILE A 15 -10.65 0.09 -6.12
CA ILE A 15 -11.90 0.08 -5.37
C ILE A 15 -12.12 -1.31 -4.79
N LEU A 16 -12.31 -1.39 -3.47
CA LEU A 16 -12.66 -2.62 -2.77
C LEU A 16 -14.17 -2.66 -2.51
N GLU A 17 -14.79 -3.77 -2.90
CA GLU A 17 -16.18 -4.10 -2.73
C GLU A 17 -16.34 -5.47 -2.06
N PRO A 18 -17.51 -5.83 -1.53
CA PRO A 18 -17.70 -7.15 -0.93
C PRO A 18 -17.39 -8.32 -1.87
N SER A 19 -17.55 -8.12 -3.18
CA SER A 19 -17.27 -9.10 -4.24
C SER A 19 -15.79 -9.22 -4.63
N GLY A 20 -14.92 -8.31 -4.16
CA GLY A 20 -13.50 -8.28 -4.54
C GLY A 20 -12.99 -6.86 -4.75
N TYR A 21 -12.14 -6.67 -5.76
CA TYR A 21 -11.61 -5.36 -6.09
C TYR A 21 -11.72 -5.08 -7.60
N SER A 22 -11.71 -3.80 -7.95
CA SER A 22 -11.64 -3.32 -9.33
C SER A 22 -10.66 -2.17 -9.46
N VAL A 23 -10.11 -1.98 -10.65
CA VAL A 23 -9.31 -0.80 -11.01
C VAL A 23 -10.15 0.08 -11.90
N VAL A 24 -10.31 1.34 -11.50
CA VAL A 24 -11.09 2.33 -12.25
C VAL A 24 -10.27 3.57 -12.54
N GLU A 25 -10.53 4.23 -13.66
CA GLU A 25 -9.92 5.51 -13.98
C GLU A 25 -10.39 6.58 -12.99
N LYS A 26 -9.50 7.53 -12.66
CA LYS A 26 -9.84 8.71 -11.88
C LYS A 26 -10.73 9.61 -12.75
N ASN A 27 -12.05 9.51 -12.55
CA ASN A 27 -13.02 10.43 -13.11
C ASN A 27 -12.79 11.85 -12.56
N LYS A 28 -13.39 12.88 -13.18
CA LYS A 28 -13.32 14.28 -12.70
C LYS A 28 -13.82 14.46 -11.26
N VAL A 29 -14.68 13.54 -10.78
CA VAL A 29 -15.14 13.50 -9.40
C VAL A 29 -14.04 12.85 -8.54
N LYS A 30 -13.37 13.66 -7.71
CA LYS A 30 -12.38 13.15 -6.75
C LYS A 30 -13.09 12.28 -5.72
N LEU A 31 -12.79 10.98 -5.74
CA LEU A 31 -13.26 10.05 -4.72
C LEU A 31 -12.44 10.22 -3.44
N VAL A 32 -13.10 10.11 -2.28
CA VAL A 32 -12.44 10.23 -0.97
C VAL A 32 -11.61 8.99 -0.72
N ARG A 33 -10.29 9.17 -0.73
CA ARG A 33 -9.32 8.09 -0.57
C ARG A 33 -9.19 7.71 0.90
N GLN A 34 -9.11 6.42 1.13
CA GLN A 34 -8.99 5.80 2.44
C GLN A 34 -7.67 5.04 2.60
N GLY A 35 -6.89 4.94 1.52
CA GLY A 35 -5.65 4.21 1.55
C GLY A 35 -4.83 4.32 0.28
N VAL A 36 -3.82 3.48 0.21
CA VAL A 36 -2.91 3.35 -0.92
C VAL A 36 -2.60 1.88 -1.13
N GLY A 37 -2.52 1.49 -2.39
CA GLY A 37 -2.14 0.15 -2.78
C GLY A 37 -1.62 0.15 -4.19
N GLY A 38 -1.39 -1.03 -4.72
CA GLY A 38 -0.88 -1.22 -6.07
C GLY A 38 -0.71 -2.70 -6.36
N PHE A 39 0.01 -2.93 -7.44
CA PHE A 39 0.32 -4.24 -7.97
C PHE A 39 1.80 -4.48 -7.80
N SER A 40 2.18 -5.64 -7.27
CA SER A 40 3.54 -6.15 -7.36
C SER A 40 3.85 -6.55 -8.81
N GLU A 41 5.13 -6.76 -9.11
CA GLU A 41 5.62 -7.18 -10.43
C GLU A 41 4.96 -8.47 -10.95
N ASP A 42 4.60 -9.39 -10.06
CA ASP A 42 3.89 -10.63 -10.36
C ASP A 42 2.35 -10.48 -10.33
N GLY A 43 1.85 -9.25 -10.29
CA GLY A 43 0.43 -8.92 -10.41
C GLY A 43 -0.40 -9.11 -9.14
N GLN A 44 0.22 -9.36 -7.98
CA GLN A 44 -0.50 -9.45 -6.71
C GLN A 44 -0.95 -8.05 -6.27
N VAL A 45 -2.16 -7.95 -5.74
CA VAL A 45 -2.70 -6.66 -5.30
C VAL A 45 -2.51 -6.51 -3.81
N VAL A 46 -1.85 -5.44 -3.43
CA VAL A 46 -1.43 -5.15 -2.07
C VAL A 46 -1.79 -3.71 -1.71
N GLY A 47 -2.16 -3.46 -0.47
CA GLY A 47 -2.39 -2.10 -0.01
C GLY A 47 -2.65 -2.00 1.47
N ILE A 48 -2.73 -0.75 1.93
CA ILE A 48 -3.17 -0.41 3.28
C ILE A 48 -4.27 0.63 3.19
N TYR A 49 -5.25 0.53 4.08
CA TYR A 49 -6.31 1.52 4.19
C TYR A 49 -6.78 1.69 5.62
N VAL A 50 -7.43 2.82 5.86
CA VAL A 50 -8.03 3.18 7.14
C VAL A 50 -9.53 3.22 7.00
N LYS A 51 -10.19 2.52 7.91
CA LYS A 51 -11.65 2.54 8.02
C LYS A 51 -12.01 2.60 9.49
N ASP A 52 -12.86 3.54 9.86
CA ASP A 52 -13.35 3.70 11.24
C ASP A 52 -12.21 3.76 12.27
N ASN A 53 -11.16 4.53 11.94
CA ASN A 53 -9.93 4.69 12.73
C ASN A 53 -9.14 3.39 12.97
N LYS A 54 -9.38 2.35 12.17
CA LYS A 54 -8.64 1.08 12.20
C LYS A 54 -7.82 0.90 10.93
N LEU A 55 -6.63 0.33 11.09
CA LEU A 55 -5.73 0.00 9.99
C LEU A 55 -6.10 -1.37 9.43
N PHE A 56 -6.11 -1.48 8.11
CA PHE A 56 -6.29 -2.73 7.40
C PHE A 56 -5.16 -2.92 6.40
N PHE A 57 -4.60 -4.12 6.40
CA PHE A 57 -3.77 -4.61 5.31
C PHE A 57 -4.64 -5.35 4.30
N PHE A 58 -4.50 -5.02 3.02
CA PHE A 58 -5.22 -5.65 1.92
C PHE A 58 -4.24 -6.49 1.10
N TYR A 59 -4.60 -7.74 0.86
CA TYR A 59 -3.83 -8.65 0.01
C TYR A 59 -4.76 -9.57 -0.79
N ASN A 60 -4.69 -9.49 -2.13
CA ASN A 60 -5.41 -10.34 -3.07
C ASN A 60 -6.90 -10.56 -2.75
N GLY A 61 -7.64 -9.47 -2.56
CA GLY A 61 -9.08 -9.53 -2.31
C GLY A 61 -9.46 -9.78 -0.86
N LYS A 62 -8.49 -9.96 0.05
CA LYS A 62 -8.73 -10.13 1.49
C LYS A 62 -8.23 -8.92 2.26
N SER A 63 -9.02 -8.50 3.24
CA SER A 63 -8.65 -7.46 4.20
C SER A 63 -8.40 -8.06 5.56
N PHE A 64 -7.32 -7.63 6.20
CA PHE A 64 -6.86 -8.05 7.51
C PHE A 64 -6.83 -6.82 8.41
N GLU A 65 -7.73 -6.77 9.39
CA GLU A 65 -7.68 -5.75 10.45
C GLU A 65 -6.42 -5.99 11.29
N THR A 66 -5.72 -4.91 11.64
CA THR A 66 -4.50 -5.02 12.44
C THR A 66 -4.33 -3.82 13.37
N SER A 67 -3.72 -4.07 14.53
CA SER A 67 -3.20 -3.04 15.41
C SER A 67 -1.75 -2.72 15.04
N ILE A 68 -1.23 -1.58 15.50
CA ILE A 68 0.17 -1.22 15.25
C ILE A 68 1.11 -2.23 15.92
N GLU A 69 0.74 -2.73 17.10
CA GLU A 69 1.55 -3.65 17.90
C GLU A 69 1.60 -5.06 17.29
N ASP A 70 0.52 -5.45 16.61
CA ASP A 70 0.40 -6.79 16.00
C ASP A 70 0.94 -6.87 14.57
N LEU A 71 1.30 -5.73 13.96
CA LEU A 71 1.74 -5.63 12.58
C LEU A 71 3.26 -5.60 12.47
N ILE A 72 3.82 -6.57 11.75
CA ILE A 72 5.23 -6.57 11.35
C ILE A 72 5.28 -6.57 9.83
N CYS A 73 5.81 -5.48 9.26
CA CYS A 73 6.11 -5.36 7.85
C CYS A 73 7.62 -5.33 7.64
N THR A 74 8.14 -6.21 6.78
CA THR A 74 9.55 -6.22 6.42
C THR A 74 9.70 -6.19 4.91
N ASN A 75 10.73 -5.49 4.45
CA ASN A 75 11.16 -5.53 3.06
C ASN A 75 12.69 -5.57 3.04
N SER A 76 13.27 -6.73 2.73
CA SER A 76 14.72 -6.94 2.81
C SER A 76 15.28 -7.70 1.62
N TYR A 77 16.55 -7.47 1.30
CA TYR A 77 17.24 -8.25 0.28
C TYR A 77 17.37 -9.72 0.69
N VAL A 78 16.93 -10.62 -0.19
CA VAL A 78 17.16 -12.07 -0.08
C VAL A 78 18.21 -12.56 -1.08
N SER A 79 18.57 -11.73 -2.06
CA SER A 79 19.73 -11.90 -2.92
C SER A 79 20.21 -10.54 -3.43
N LYS A 80 21.26 -10.52 -4.27
CA LYS A 80 21.76 -9.28 -4.89
C LYS A 80 20.72 -8.52 -5.73
N LEU A 81 19.75 -9.24 -6.29
CA LEU A 81 18.74 -8.66 -7.19
C LEU A 81 17.32 -8.75 -6.64
N LYS A 82 17.09 -9.53 -5.58
CA LYS A 82 15.73 -9.83 -5.08
C LYS A 82 15.52 -9.34 -3.67
N ARG A 83 14.32 -8.82 -3.43
CA ARG A 83 13.79 -8.45 -2.13
C ARG A 83 12.64 -9.37 -1.75
N CYS A 84 12.38 -9.45 -0.46
CA CYS A 84 11.24 -10.15 0.11
C CYS A 84 10.42 -9.16 0.91
N PHE A 85 9.20 -8.88 0.44
CA PHE A 85 8.18 -8.12 1.16
C PHE A 85 7.31 -9.09 1.95
N SER A 86 7.31 -8.96 3.28
CA SER A 86 6.55 -9.83 4.17
C SER A 86 5.71 -9.02 5.14
N VAL A 87 4.48 -9.47 5.36
CA VAL A 87 3.57 -8.92 6.37
C VAL A 87 3.07 -10.03 7.27
N THR A 88 3.29 -9.84 8.58
CA THR A 88 2.81 -10.70 9.64
C THR A 88 1.84 -9.92 10.52
N ILE A 89 0.67 -10.49 10.81
CA ILE A 89 -0.35 -9.90 11.67
C ILE A 89 -0.68 -10.91 12.78
N GLY A 90 -0.49 -10.54 14.05
CA GLY A 90 -0.80 -11.41 15.19
C GLY A 90 -0.04 -12.74 15.14
N GLY A 91 1.20 -12.72 14.64
CA GLY A 91 2.04 -13.91 14.46
C GLY A 91 1.71 -14.78 13.22
N GLN A 92 0.68 -14.45 12.45
CA GLN A 92 0.33 -15.15 11.21
C GLN A 92 0.99 -14.49 10.00
N ASN A 93 1.67 -15.27 9.16
CA ASN A 93 2.19 -14.77 7.88
C ASN A 93 1.03 -14.56 6.90
N ILE A 94 0.78 -13.30 6.54
CA ILE A 94 -0.33 -12.91 5.67
C ILE A 94 0.12 -12.75 4.22
N CYS A 95 1.32 -12.22 4.02
CA CYS A 95 1.88 -11.93 2.71
C CYS A 95 3.38 -12.21 2.74
N ASN A 96 3.88 -12.81 1.66
CA ASN A 96 5.30 -13.10 1.45
C ASN A 96 5.59 -13.08 -0.05
N ILE A 97 6.10 -11.96 -0.56
CA ILE A 97 6.35 -11.72 -1.98
C ILE A 97 7.85 -11.57 -2.20
N VAL A 98 8.45 -12.49 -2.96
CA VAL A 98 9.84 -12.38 -3.41
C VAL A 98 9.86 -11.82 -4.82
N TYR A 99 10.51 -10.68 -4.99
CA TYR A 99 10.46 -9.91 -6.24
C TYR A 99 11.79 -9.23 -6.55
N GLU A 100 11.99 -8.87 -7.81
CA GLU A 100 13.07 -7.95 -8.21
C GLU A 100 12.49 -6.54 -8.17
N PRO A 101 13.01 -5.62 -7.34
CA PRO A 101 12.46 -4.27 -7.26
C PRO A 101 12.63 -3.58 -8.61
N PHE A 102 11.58 -2.88 -9.04
CA PHE A 102 11.66 -2.05 -10.23
C PHE A 102 12.66 -0.92 -9.99
N ILE A 103 13.71 -0.88 -10.82
CA ILE A 103 14.68 0.21 -10.86
C ILE A 103 14.51 0.87 -12.24
N ASP A 104 13.95 2.08 -12.27
CA ASP A 104 13.89 2.84 -13.52
C ASP A 104 15.33 3.09 -14.03
N PRO A 105 15.68 2.67 -15.26
CA PRO A 105 17.01 2.92 -15.84
C PRO A 105 17.39 4.41 -15.90
N GLY A 106 16.39 5.31 -15.92
CA GLY A 106 16.52 6.75 -15.84
C GLY A 106 16.91 7.27 -14.45
N MET A 107 16.82 6.46 -13.40
CA MET A 107 17.30 6.81 -12.04
C MET A 107 18.82 6.94 -11.95
N ILE A 108 19.55 6.42 -12.94
CA ILE A 108 20.99 6.68 -13.06
C ILE A 108 21.25 8.14 -13.50
N TYR A 109 20.25 8.78 -14.12
CA TYR A 109 20.34 10.12 -14.72
C TYR A 109 19.66 11.22 -13.90
N TYR A 110 18.74 10.89 -12.99
CA TYR A 110 18.14 11.80 -12.03
C TYR A 110 18.19 11.14 -10.65
N ASP A 111 18.54 11.89 -9.58
CA ASP A 111 18.52 11.45 -8.17
C ASP A 111 17.07 11.13 -7.71
N ALA A 112 16.43 10.18 -8.36
CA ALA A 112 15.09 9.72 -8.06
C ALA A 112 15.18 8.57 -7.05
N ASP A 113 14.25 8.56 -6.10
CA ASP A 113 14.22 7.60 -5.00
C ASP A 113 13.61 6.28 -5.50
N PRO A 114 14.25 5.11 -5.27
CA PRO A 114 13.68 3.81 -5.65
C PRO A 114 12.28 3.57 -5.07
N GLU A 115 11.95 4.25 -3.98
CA GLU A 115 10.62 4.26 -3.38
C GLU A 115 9.53 4.85 -4.29
N GLU A 116 9.87 5.72 -5.26
CA GLU A 116 8.90 6.41 -6.12
C GLU A 116 8.14 5.49 -7.09
N PHE A 117 8.65 4.29 -7.34
CA PHE A 117 8.10 3.40 -8.37
C PHE A 117 7.80 1.97 -7.89
N ASP A 118 8.26 1.60 -6.69
CA ASP A 118 8.03 0.28 -6.10
C ASP A 118 6.99 0.37 -4.97
N VAL A 119 5.78 -0.14 -5.24
CA VAL A 119 4.70 -0.13 -4.25
C VAL A 119 5.03 -0.93 -2.98
N LEU A 120 5.81 -2.00 -3.08
CA LEU A 120 6.19 -2.83 -1.94
C LEU A 120 7.23 -2.12 -1.06
N LEU A 121 8.14 -1.36 -1.66
CA LEU A 121 9.03 -0.47 -0.91
C LEU A 121 8.24 0.67 -0.24
N TYR A 122 7.40 1.35 -1.01
CA TYR A 122 6.57 2.45 -0.51
C TYR A 122 5.68 2.03 0.67
N LEU A 123 5.00 0.88 0.56
CA LEU A 123 4.19 0.33 1.65
C LEU A 123 5.04 -0.04 2.86
N SER A 124 6.24 -0.59 2.65
CA SER A 124 7.13 -0.96 3.76
C SER A 124 7.62 0.25 4.56
N GLU A 125 7.83 1.40 3.91
CA GLU A 125 8.19 2.65 4.61
C GLU A 125 7.00 3.24 5.37
N LEU A 126 5.79 3.19 4.81
CA LEU A 126 4.58 3.59 5.55
C LEU A 126 4.32 2.73 6.79
N LEU A 127 4.73 1.45 6.75
CA LEU A 127 4.54 0.47 7.81
C LEU A 127 5.79 0.23 8.67
N LYS A 128 6.83 1.06 8.51
CA LYS A 128 8.17 0.82 9.10
C LYS A 128 8.19 0.84 10.62
N ASN A 129 7.40 1.73 11.22
CA ASN A 129 7.34 1.93 12.67
C ASN A 129 6.03 2.60 13.07
N GLU A 130 5.77 2.60 14.37
CA GLU A 130 4.57 3.17 14.98
C GLU A 130 4.30 4.63 14.55
N ASP A 131 5.34 5.48 14.52
CA ASP A 131 5.19 6.87 14.12
C ASP A 131 4.75 7.03 12.66
N SER A 132 5.34 6.25 11.76
CA SER A 132 5.02 6.26 10.33
C SER A 132 3.58 5.80 10.09
N ILE A 133 3.17 4.72 10.79
CA ILE A 133 1.81 4.20 10.73
C ILE A 133 0.80 5.21 11.27
N LYS A 134 1.08 5.83 12.43
CA LYS A 134 0.22 6.88 13.01
C LYS A 134 0.08 8.08 12.08
N ARG A 135 1.17 8.53 11.44
CA ARG A 135 1.14 9.62 10.45
C ARG A 135 0.26 9.28 9.26
N PHE A 136 0.40 8.06 8.73
CA PHE A 136 -0.47 7.57 7.66
C PHE A 136 -1.95 7.58 8.08
N MET A 137 -2.26 7.02 9.26
CA MET A 137 -3.63 6.96 9.77
C MET A 137 -4.26 8.34 9.96
N ASN A 138 -3.51 9.25 10.59
CA ASN A 138 -3.94 10.64 10.78
C ASN A 138 -4.15 11.36 9.44
N GLY A 139 -3.26 11.15 8.48
CA GLY A 139 -3.37 11.70 7.13
C GLY A 139 -4.66 11.28 6.42
N MET A 140 -5.02 9.99 6.51
CA MET A 140 -6.27 9.48 5.93
C MET A 140 -7.51 10.09 6.59
N GLU A 141 -7.51 10.23 7.92
CA GLU A 141 -8.62 10.88 8.64
C GLU A 141 -8.73 12.38 8.34
N MET A 142 -7.62 13.09 8.14
CA MET A 142 -7.64 14.50 7.71
C MET A 142 -8.24 14.66 6.31
N ILE A 143 -7.85 13.81 5.36
CA ILE A 143 -8.43 13.79 4.00
C ILE A 143 -9.94 13.57 4.09
N LYS A 144 -10.38 12.60 4.89
CA LYS A 144 -11.81 12.32 5.09
C LYS A 144 -12.57 13.53 5.66
N LYS A 145 -11.99 14.25 6.63
CA LYS A 145 -12.61 15.46 7.20
C LYS A 145 -12.74 16.59 6.19
N GLN A 146 -11.71 16.83 5.37
CA GLN A 146 -11.73 17.87 4.33
C GLN A 146 -12.78 17.64 3.24
N ASN A 147 -13.16 16.38 3.00
CA ASN A 147 -14.17 16.02 1.99
C ASN A 147 -15.58 15.83 2.58
N LYS A 148 -15.77 16.07 3.88
CA LYS A 148 -17.09 16.11 4.54
C LYS A 148 -17.64 17.55 4.68
N GLY A 149 -16.91 18.54 4.16
CA GLY A 149 -17.33 19.95 4.13
C GLY A 149 -18.22 20.26 2.94
#